data_AF-A0A842WU33-F1
#
_entry.id   AF-A0A842WU33-F1
#
_cell.length_a   1.000
_cell.length_b   1.000
_cell.length_c   1.000
_cell.angle_alpha   90.00
_cell.angle_beta   90.00
_cell.angle_gamma   90.00
#
_symmetry.space_group_name_H-M   'P 1'
#
loop_
_entity.id
_entity.type
_entity.pdbx_description
1 polymer ?
#
loop_
_entity_poly.entity_id
_entity_poly.type
_entity_poly.pdbx_seq_one_letter_code
_entity_poly.pdbx_strand_id
1 'polypeptide(L)'
;MKLFYKVKPSEYSDKMTKVAKKFGMNKEVDEDRTILMLDDTSRIEIVRGSYDPKSDEIAQVRVVLHDESLREYFDSIFGEPYRVR
;
A
#
# COMPACT_ATOMS: atom_id res chain seq x y z
N MET A 1 -7.32 3.87 -11.13
CA MET A 1 -7.51 2.44 -10.76
C MET A 1 -7.33 2.23 -9.25
N LYS A 2 -8.13 1.35 -8.63
CA LYS A 2 -8.01 0.99 -7.20
C LYS A 2 -7.61 -0.49 -7.08
N LEU A 3 -6.56 -0.77 -6.31
CA LEU A 3 -6.04 -2.10 -6.05
C LEU A 3 -6.07 -2.36 -4.54
N PHE A 4 -6.41 -3.59 -4.16
CA PHE A 4 -6.53 -4.00 -2.76
C PHE A 4 -5.73 -5.28 -2.56
N TYR A 5 -4.83 -5.29 -1.59
CA TYR A 5 -3.92 -6.39 -1.30
C TYR A 5 -4.06 -6.86 0.13
N LYS A 6 -3.72 -8.14 0.33
CA LYS A 6 -3.58 -8.77 1.64
C LYS A 6 -2.13 -9.12 1.83
N VAL A 7 -1.52 -8.65 2.92
CA VAL A 7 -0.13 -8.96 3.25
C VAL A 7 -0.03 -9.50 4.66
N LYS A 8 0.98 -10.34 4.90
CA LYS A 8 1.26 -10.83 6.25
C LYS A 8 1.70 -9.64 7.12
N PRO A 9 1.19 -9.52 8.36
CA PRO A 9 1.62 -8.47 9.30
C PRO A 9 3.14 -8.39 9.46
N SER A 10 3.82 -9.54 9.49
CA SER A 10 5.29 -9.63 9.59
C SER A 10 6.05 -9.01 8.41
N GLU A 11 5.42 -8.87 7.24
CA GLU A 11 6.04 -8.30 6.02
C GLU A 11 5.52 -6.89 5.70
N TYR A 12 4.47 -6.46 6.39
CA TYR A 12 3.74 -5.22 6.08
C TYR A 12 4.66 -3.99 6.12
N SER A 13 5.37 -3.81 7.23
CA SER A 13 6.23 -2.63 7.44
C SER A 13 7.33 -2.53 6.37
N ASP A 14 7.93 -3.67 6.03
CA ASP A 14 9.00 -3.75 5.04
C ASP A 14 8.50 -3.45 3.63
N LYS A 15 7.35 -4.01 3.25
CA LYS A 15 6.73 -3.75 1.94
C LYS A 15 6.33 -2.30 1.79
N MET A 16 5.70 -1.69 2.81
CA MET A 16 5.35 -0.27 2.82
C MET A 16 6.61 0.61 2.71
N THR A 17 7.69 0.25 3.41
CA THR A 17 8.96 0.99 3.34
C THR A 17 9.61 0.90 1.96
N LYS A 18 9.53 -0.24 1.27
CA LYS A 18 10.02 -0.39 -0.11
C LYS A 18 9.31 0.55 -1.08
N VAL A 19 7.98 0.63 -0.99
CA VAL A 19 7.19 1.55 -1.82
C VAL A 19 7.55 2.99 -1.52
N ALA A 20 7.60 3.37 -0.23
CA ALA A 20 7.94 4.73 0.16
C ALA A 20 9.30 5.17 -0.37
N LYS A 21 10.32 4.31 -0.25
CA LYS A 21 11.67 4.59 -0.77
C LYS A 21 11.72 4.65 -2.30
N LYS A 22 10.98 3.79 -3.00
CA LYS A 22 11.00 3.74 -4.47
C LYS A 22 10.47 5.02 -5.11
N PHE A 23 9.43 5.60 -4.53
CA PHE A 23 8.75 6.77 -5.08
C PHE A 23 9.04 8.07 -4.33
N GLY A 24 9.82 8.02 -3.23
CA GLY A 24 10.09 9.20 -2.41
C GLY A 24 8.85 9.74 -1.70
N MET A 25 8.00 8.85 -1.20
CA MET A 25 6.73 9.23 -0.58
C MET A 25 6.90 9.73 0.86
N ASN A 26 6.08 10.70 1.22
CA ASN A 26 5.85 11.10 2.61
C ASN A 26 5.04 10.01 3.31
N LYS A 27 5.52 9.56 4.48
CA LYS A 27 4.90 8.50 5.28
C LYS A 27 4.27 9.10 6.53
N GLU A 28 2.96 8.95 6.66
CA GLU A 28 2.21 9.22 7.89
C GLU A 28 1.81 7.89 8.53
N VAL A 29 1.97 7.80 9.86
CA VAL A 29 1.60 6.62 10.64
C VAL A 29 0.69 7.07 11.77
N ASP A 30 -0.47 6.43 11.86
CA ASP A 30 -1.43 6.53 12.95
C ASP A 30 -1.62 5.11 13.53
N GLU A 31 -2.15 4.97 14.75
CA GLU A 31 -2.11 3.75 15.57
C GLU A 31 -2.34 2.43 14.81
N ASP A 32 -3.31 2.39 13.88
CA ASP A 32 -3.68 1.23 13.06
C ASP A 32 -3.40 1.42 11.55
N ARG A 33 -2.83 2.56 11.13
CA ARG A 33 -2.81 3.00 9.72
C ARG A 33 -1.46 3.54 9.29
N THR A 34 -1.10 3.26 8.04
CA THR A 34 0.02 3.91 7.37
C THR A 34 -0.47 4.49 6.06
N ILE A 35 -0.16 5.75 5.82
CA ILE A 35 -0.50 6.45 4.58
C ILE A 35 0.80 6.91 3.92
N LEU A 36 0.98 6.57 2.65
CA LEU A 36 2.05 7.07 1.81
C LEU A 36 1.46 7.97 0.74
N MET A 37 2.00 9.17 0.64
CA MET A 37 1.53 10.21 -0.29
C MET A 37 2.70 10.77 -1.09
N LEU A 38 2.42 11.14 -2.33
CA LEU A 38 3.30 11.95 -3.16
C LEU A 38 2.83 13.39 -3.15
N ASP A 39 3.76 14.33 -3.27
CA ASP A 39 3.43 15.74 -3.49
C ASP A 39 2.76 15.92 -4.86
N ASP A 40 3.18 15.15 -5.85
CA ASP A 40 2.51 15.02 -7.14
C ASP A 40 1.70 13.73 -7.23
N THR A 41 0.37 13.86 -7.19
CA THR A 41 -0.57 12.75 -7.26
C THR A 41 -0.87 12.31 -8.69
N SER A 42 -0.21 12.85 -9.72
CA SER A 42 -0.48 12.55 -11.14
C SER A 42 -0.35 11.06 -11.50
N ARG A 43 0.47 10.31 -10.76
CA ARG A 43 0.75 8.89 -11.02
C ARG A 43 0.17 7.98 -9.95
N ILE A 44 0.33 8.35 -8.68
CA ILE A 44 -0.13 7.60 -7.52
C ILE A 44 -0.90 8.59 -6.64
N GLU A 45 -2.19 8.33 -6.45
CA GLU A 45 -3.04 9.16 -5.61
C GLU A 45 -2.72 8.89 -4.13
N ILE A 46 -2.73 7.61 -3.73
CA ILE A 46 -2.50 7.22 -2.34
C ILE A 46 -2.11 5.74 -2.21
N VAL A 47 -1.23 5.43 -1.27
CA VAL A 47 -1.02 4.06 -0.77
C VAL A 47 -1.35 4.03 0.70
N ARG A 48 -2.38 3.29 1.07
CA ARG A 48 -2.84 3.20 2.45
C ARG A 48 -2.79 1.76 2.91
N GLY A 49 -2.08 1.51 4.01
CA GLY A 49 -2.12 0.25 4.71
C GLY A 49 -2.85 0.38 6.05
N SER A 50 -3.48 -0.69 6.50
CA SER A 50 -4.09 -0.77 7.83
C SER A 50 -4.07 -2.20 8.34
N TYR A 51 -3.71 -2.36 9.61
CA TYR A 51 -3.82 -3.62 10.32
C TYR A 51 -3.73 -3.40 11.83
N ASP A 52 -4.46 -4.19 12.61
CA ASP A 52 -4.31 -4.27 14.06
C ASP A 52 -3.35 -5.42 14.43
N PRO A 53 -2.15 -5.14 14.96
CA PRO A 53 -1.19 -6.18 15.33
C PRO A 53 -1.68 -7.12 16.44
N LYS A 54 -2.74 -6.76 17.18
CA LYS A 54 -3.28 -7.57 18.28
C LYS A 54 -4.35 -8.56 17.84
N SER A 55 -5.02 -8.31 16.72
CA SER A 55 -6.22 -9.06 16.32
C SER A 55 -6.20 -9.50 14.86
N ASP A 56 -5.51 -8.79 13.98
CA ASP A 56 -5.52 -9.08 12.55
C ASP A 56 -4.44 -10.09 12.17
N GLU A 57 -4.88 -11.20 11.57
CA GLU A 57 -3.98 -12.16 10.91
C GLU A 57 -3.44 -11.62 9.57
N ILE A 58 -4.06 -10.57 9.03
CA ILE A 58 -3.79 -10.02 7.69
C ILE A 58 -3.80 -8.50 7.74
N ALA A 59 -2.75 -7.90 7.19
CA ALA A 59 -2.72 -6.47 6.92
C ALA A 59 -3.31 -6.16 5.54
N GLN A 60 -4.14 -5.13 5.47
CA GLN A 60 -4.75 -4.68 4.23
C GLN A 60 -3.97 -3.51 3.64
N VAL A 61 -3.75 -3.54 2.33
CA VAL A 61 -3.13 -2.42 1.60
C VAL A 61 -4.04 -2.03 0.44
N ARG A 62 -4.42 -0.75 0.40
CA ARG A 62 -5.14 -0.12 -0.69
C ARG A 62 -4.19 0.79 -1.46
N VAL A 63 -4.14 0.63 -2.76
CA VAL A 63 -3.37 1.48 -3.67
C VAL A 63 -4.34 2.13 -4.65
N VAL A 64 -4.22 3.44 -4.85
CA VAL A 64 -4.97 4.17 -5.87
C VAL A 64 -3.97 4.77 -6.86
N LEU A 65 -4.07 4.31 -8.11
CA LEU A 65 -3.17 4.68 -9.20
C LEU A 65 -3.91 5.51 -10.24
N HIS A 66 -3.25 6.53 -10.76
CA HIS A 66 -3.63 7.20 -12.00
C HIS A 66 -2.85 6.64 -13.20
N ASP A 67 -1.61 6.19 -12.96
CA ASP A 67 -0.76 5.52 -13.95
C ASP A 67 -0.87 3.99 -13.82
N GLU A 68 -1.59 3.35 -14.75
CA GLU A 68 -1.82 1.90 -14.71
C GLU A 68 -0.56 1.06 -14.94
N SER A 69 0.49 1.63 -15.55
CA SER A 69 1.76 0.92 -15.78
C SER A 69 2.46 0.53 -14.48
N LEU A 70 2.12 1.21 -13.37
CA LEU A 70 2.67 0.93 -12.05
C LEU A 70 2.08 -0.32 -11.39
N ARG A 71 0.99 -0.87 -11.94
CA ARG A 71 0.31 -2.03 -11.35
C ARG A 71 1.25 -3.21 -11.15
N GLU A 72 2.04 -3.57 -12.17
CA GLU A 72 2.94 -4.73 -12.09
C GLU A 72 3.96 -4.59 -10.96
N TYR A 73 4.42 -3.36 -10.69
CA TYR A 73 5.29 -3.07 -9.55
C TYR A 73 4.58 -3.35 -8.22
N PHE A 74 3.35 -2.86 -8.06
CA PHE A 74 2.58 -3.08 -6.83
C PHE A 74 2.22 -4.55 -6.63
N ASP A 75 1.84 -5.25 -7.70
CA ASP A 75 1.55 -6.69 -7.68
C ASP A 75 2.81 -7.50 -7.30
N SER A 76 4.00 -7.07 -7.76
CA SER A 76 5.28 -7.68 -7.36
C SER A 76 5.63 -7.49 -5.87
N ILE A 77 5.26 -6.35 -5.27
CA ILE A 77 5.55 -6.06 -3.85
C ILE A 77 4.52 -6.69 -2.92
N PHE A 78 3.23 -6.55 -3.25
CA PHE A 78 2.13 -6.90 -2.36
C PHE A 78 1.45 -8.23 -2.69
N GLY A 79 1.74 -8.83 -3.85
CA GLY A 79 1.11 -10.04 -4.35
C GLY A 79 -0.10 -9.74 -5.23
N GLU A 80 -1.01 -10.70 -5.39
CA GLU A 80 -2.17 -10.51 -6.24
C GLU A 80 -3.25 -9.64 -5.57
N PRO A 81 -3.80 -8.63 -6.27
CA PRO A 81 -4.88 -7.83 -5.73
C PRO A 81 -6.19 -8.62 -5.69
N TYR A 82 -6.95 -8.49 -4.61
CA TYR A 82 -8.29 -9.07 -4.51
C TYR A 82 -9.38 -8.12 -5.01
N ARG A 83 -10.45 -8.68 -5.58
CA ARG A 83 -11.59 -7.91 -6.04
C ARG A 83 -12.50 -7.57 -4.86
N VAL A 84 -12.82 -6.28 -4.73
CA VAL A 84 -13.85 -5.78 -3.82
C VAL A 84 -15.11 -5.52 -4.66
N ARG A 85 -16.27 -6.01 -4.20
CA ARG A 85 -17.57 -5.74 -4.82
C ARG A 85 -18.18 -4.45 -4.28
#